data_AF-A0A930SL35-F1
#
_entry.id   AF-A0A930SL35-F1
#
_cell.length_a   1.000
_cell.length_b   1.000
_cell.length_c   1.000
_cell.angle_alpha   90.00
_cell.angle_beta   90.00
_cell.angle_gamma   90.00
#
_symmetry.space_group_name_H-M   'P 1'
#
loop_
_entity.id
_entity.type
_entity.pdbx_description
1 polymer ?
#
loop_
_entity_poly.entity_id
_entity_poly.type
_entity_poly.pdbx_seq_one_letter_code
_entity_poly.pdbx_strand_id
1 'polypeptide(L)' 'YLPPDSPDLNPIEHQWFVRKNRMRNMRKQIQSGQPFRQGVDQAFID' A
#
# COMPACT_ATOMS: atom_id res chain seq x y z
N TYR A 1 24.24 2.91 5.88
CA TYR A 1 23.91 4.34 5.94
C TYR A 1 22.96 4.65 4.79
N LEU A 2 21.79 5.21 5.07
CA LEU A 2 20.83 5.65 4.03
C LEU A 2 21.05 7.16 3.82
N PRO A 3 21.42 7.63 2.62
CA PRO A 3 21.61 9.05 2.38
C PRO A 3 20.28 9.83 2.51
N PRO A 4 20.33 11.13 2.85
CA PRO A 4 19.16 12.00 2.78
C PRO A 4 18.51 11.95 1.40
N ASP A 5 17.18 12.13 1.37
CA ASP A 5 16.39 12.21 0.13
C ASP A 5 16.57 11.05 -0.86
N SER A 6 16.97 9.87 -0.36
CA SER A 6 17.20 8.66 -1.16
C SER A 6 16.16 7.56 -0.86
N PRO A 7 14.87 7.78 -1.17
CA PRO A 7 13.81 6.79 -0.93
C PRO A 7 14.00 5.54 -1.81
N ASP A 8 14.61 5.67 -2.97
CA ASP A 8 14.99 4.58 -3.87
C ASP A 8 15.95 3.56 -3.24
N LEU A 9 16.78 4.02 -2.29
CA LEU A 9 17.68 3.16 -1.53
C LEU A 9 17.02 2.53 -0.29
N ASN A 10 15.79 2.89 0.04
CA ASN A 10 15.05 2.34 1.18
C ASN A 10 14.18 1.15 0.74
N PRO A 11 14.49 -0.10 1.17
CA PRO A 11 13.73 -1.29 0.75
C PRO A 11 12.23 -1.24 1.07
N ILE A 12 11.83 -0.46 2.08
CA ILE A 12 10.41 -0.32 2.45
C ILE A 12 9.60 0.37 1.34
N GLU A 13 10.21 1.24 0.53
CA GLU A 13 9.51 1.95 -0.55
C GLU A 13 9.02 0.97 -1.62
N HIS A 14 9.80 -0.09 -1.91
CA HIS A 14 9.38 -1.16 -2.80
C HIS A 14 8.15 -1.92 -2.26
N GLN A 15 8.15 -2.22 -0.95
CA GLN A 15 7.00 -2.87 -0.30
C GLN A 15 5.76 -1.97 -0.34
N TRP A 16 5.93 -0.67 -0.07
CA TRP A 16 4.86 0.31 -0.17
C TRP A 16 4.32 0.45 -1.58
N PHE A 17 5.17 0.39 -2.61
CA PHE A 17 4.73 0.40 -4.01
C PHE A 17 3.76 -0.74 -4.31
N VAL A 18 4.13 -1.98 -3.94
CA VAL A 18 3.28 -3.17 -4.14
C VAL A 18 1.95 -3.03 -3.39
N ARG A 19 2.00 -2.65 -2.11
CA ARG A 19 0.81 -2.49 -1.25
C ARG A 19 -0.13 -1.38 -1.74
N LYS A 20 0.41 -0.24 -2.17
CA LYS A 20 -0.37 0.85 -2.78
C LYS A 20 -1.06 0.40 -4.07
N ASN A 21 -0.39 -0.39 -4.91
CA ASN A 21 -1.00 -0.95 -6.11
C ASN A 21 -2.14 -1.92 -5.80
N ARG A 22 -1.96 -2.82 -4.81
CA ARG A 22 -3.04 -3.71 -4.34
C ARG A 22 -4.25 -2.91 -3.85
N MET A 23 -4.04 -1.90 -3.01
CA MET A 23 -5.13 -1.06 -2.50
C MET A 23 -5.84 -0.28 -3.63
N ARG A 24 -5.11 0.20 -4.64
CA ARG A 24 -5.71 0.83 -5.83
C ARG A 24 -6.65 -0.12 -6.58
N ASN A 25 -6.30 -1.40 -6.70
CA ASN A 25 -7.17 -2.39 -7.34
C ASN A 25 -8.41 -2.70 -6.48
N MET A 26 -8.27 -2.70 -5.15
CA MET A 26 -9.38 -2.88 -4.21
C MET A 26 -10.28 -1.65 -4.06
N ARG A 27 -9.86 -0.48 -4.55
CA ARG A 27 -10.67 0.76 -4.54
C ARG A 27 -12.08 0.57 -5.11
N LYS A 28 -12.24 -0.31 -6.11
CA LYS A 28 -13.56 -0.66 -6.68
C LYS A 28 -14.48 -1.32 -5.64
N GLN A 29 -13.94 -2.08 -4.71
CA GLN A 29 -14.67 -2.72 -3.60
C GLN A 29 -14.91 -1.76 -2.42
N ILE A 30 -13.99 -0.81 -2.18
CA ILE A 30 -14.20 0.24 -1.16
C ILE A 30 -15.34 1.18 -1.56
N GLN A 31 -15.48 1.47 -2.87
CA GLN A 31 -16.59 2.26 -3.40
C GLN A 31 -17.97 1.59 -3.22
N SER A 32 -18.05 0.29 -2.93
CA SER A 32 -19.32 -0.41 -2.65
C SER A 32 -19.74 -0.35 -1.18
N GLY A 33 -19.30 0.66 -0.43
CA GLY A 33 -19.71 0.90 0.96
C GLY A 33 -18.91 0.12 2.01
N GLN A 34 -17.82 -0.55 1.62
CA GLN A 34 -16.91 -1.21 2.56
C GLN A 34 -16.03 -0.17 3.28
N PRO A 35 -15.86 -0.26 4.61
CA PRO A 35 -14.96 0.60 5.37
C PRO A 35 -13.54 0.58 4.80
N PHE A 36 -12.96 1.78 4.59
CA PHE A 36 -11.58 1.93 4.11
C PHE A 36 -10.58 1.08 4.91
N ARG A 37 -10.76 0.99 6.23
CA ARG A 37 -9.88 0.22 7.11
C ARG A 37 -9.88 -1.28 6.79
N GLN A 38 -11.04 -1.87 6.50
CA GLN A 38 -11.13 -3.28 6.11
C GLN A 38 -10.45 -3.54 4.76
N GLY A 39 -10.58 -2.59 3.81
CA GLY A 39 -9.86 -2.67 2.54
C GLY A 39 -8.34 -2.58 2.69
N VAL A 40 -7.86 -1.78 3.65
CA VAL A 40 -6.43 -1.72 4.00
C VAL A 40 -5.99 -3.01 4.67
N ASP A 41 -6.70 -3.48 5.70
CA ASP A 41 -6.32 -4.69 6.41
C ASP A 41 -6.24 -5.90 5.44
N GLN A 42 -7.22 -6.06 4.54
CA GLN A 42 -7.21 -7.12 3.54
C GLN A 42 -6.11 -6.99 2.48
N ALA A 43 -5.69 -5.78 2.11
CA ALA A 43 -4.59 -5.56 1.17
C ALA A 43 -3.21 -5.86 1.77
N PHE A 44 -3.13 -5.93 3.11
CA PHE A 44 -1.90 -6.06 3.89
C PHE A 44 -1.82 -7.39 4.68
N ILE A 45 -2.86 -8.23 4.62
CA ILE A 45 -2.81 -9.63 5.03
C ILE A 45 -2.08 -10.41 3.92
N ASP A 46 -1.00 -11.10 4.28
CA ASP A 46 -0.25 -12.02 3.42
C ASP A 46 -0.94 -13.38 3.30
#